data_AF-A0A101UDJ1-F1
#
_entry.id   AF-A0A101UDJ1-F1
#
_cell.length_a   1.000
_cell.length_b   1.000
_cell.length_c   1.000
_cell.angle_alpha   90.00
_cell.angle_beta   90.00
_cell.angle_gamma   90.00
#
_symmetry.space_group_name_H-M   'P 1'
#
loop_
_entity.id
_entity.type
_entity.pdbx_description
1 polymer ?
#
loop_
_entity_poly.entity_id
_entity_poly.type
_entity_poly.pdbx_seq_one_letter_code
_entity_poly.pdbx_strand_id
1 'polypeptide(L)'
;MASIRTARVIAAVSALPLAAALFTGVAVADNGGFADDGSNAGVASIVGSGVGRDNNGNASTTQQNAVGSGAANQSNTGQVNGAAYTALNQGNSNTAVSFAPLFR
;
A
#
# COMPACT_ATOMS: atom_id res chain seq x y z
N MET A 1 -45.41 36.33 14.18
CA MET A 1 -45.31 35.17 13.26
C MET A 1 -44.27 35.33 12.13
N ALA A 2 -43.94 36.55 11.68
CA ALA A 2 -42.97 36.76 10.59
C ALA A 2 -41.50 36.58 11.01
N SER A 3 -41.08 37.01 12.22
CA SER A 3 -39.67 36.93 12.65
C SER A 3 -39.14 35.50 12.82
N ILE A 4 -40.00 34.57 13.26
CA ILE A 4 -39.67 33.15 13.37
C ILE A 4 -39.44 32.52 12.00
N ARG A 5 -40.19 32.96 10.97
CA ARG A 5 -39.97 32.48 9.60
C ARG A 5 -38.62 32.93 9.06
N THR A 6 -38.26 34.19 9.28
CA THR A 6 -36.96 34.73 8.86
C THR A 6 -35.81 34.01 9.57
N ALA A 7 -35.91 33.79 10.88
CA ALA A 7 -34.88 33.09 11.65
C ALA A 7 -34.68 31.63 11.18
N ARG A 8 -35.77 30.92 10.86
CA ARG A 8 -35.70 29.55 10.33
C ARG A 8 -35.06 29.47 8.95
N VAL A 9 -35.32 30.44 8.08
CA VAL A 9 -34.72 30.51 6.74
C VAL A 9 -33.22 30.75 6.84
N ILE A 10 -32.79 31.68 7.70
CA ILE A 10 -31.36 31.94 7.93
C ILE A 10 -30.67 30.69 8.49
N ALA A 11 -31.30 30.02 9.46
CA ALA A 11 -30.77 28.77 10.02
C ALA A 11 -30.61 27.68 8.94
N ALA A 12 -31.62 27.51 8.07
CA ALA A 12 -31.58 26.53 6.99
C ALA A 12 -30.46 26.82 5.98
N VAL A 13 -30.30 28.09 5.57
CA VAL A 13 -29.23 28.50 4.65
C VAL A 13 -27.85 28.33 5.29
N SER A 14 -27.71 28.65 6.58
CA SER A 14 -26.46 28.51 7.32
C SER A 14 -26.01 27.05 7.50
N ALA A 15 -26.95 26.09 7.46
CA ALA A 15 -26.65 24.67 7.56
C ALA A 15 -26.19 24.05 6.22
N LEU A 16 -26.34 24.75 5.09
CA LEU A 16 -25.98 24.23 3.77
C LEU A 16 -24.51 23.79 3.64
N PRO A 17 -23.49 24.51 4.18
CA PRO A 17 -22.10 24.06 4.11
C PRO A 17 -21.86 22.75 4.87
N LEU A 18 -22.45 22.60 6.06
CA LEU A 18 -22.36 21.38 6.85
C LEU A 18 -23.09 20.21 6.17
N ALA A 19 -24.26 20.47 5.59
CA ALA A 19 -25.00 19.50 4.80
C ALA A 19 -24.19 19.07 3.55
N ALA A 20 -23.55 20.02 2.86
CA ALA A 20 -22.66 19.71 1.75
C ALA A 20 -21.48 18.84 2.19
N ALA A 21 -20.84 19.12 3.33
CA ALA A 21 -19.75 18.29 3.84
C ALA A 21 -20.21 16.87 4.22
N LEU A 22 -21.37 16.73 4.86
CA LEU A 22 -21.89 15.44 5.31
C LEU A 22 -22.44 14.57 4.17
N PHE A 23 -23.08 15.20 3.17
CA PHE A 23 -23.78 14.50 2.10
C PHE A 23 -23.00 14.39 0.79
N THR A 24 -21.88 15.11 0.62
CA THR A 24 -21.02 14.90 -0.56
C THR A 24 -20.04 13.73 -0.39
N GLY A 25 -19.97 13.12 0.79
CA GLY A 25 -19.56 11.73 1.03
C GLY A 25 -18.47 11.19 0.11
N VAL A 26 -17.34 11.89 -0.02
CA VAL A 26 -16.18 11.33 -0.71
C VAL A 26 -15.49 10.40 0.28
N ALA A 27 -15.45 9.11 -0.03
CA ALA A 27 -14.55 8.19 0.67
C ALA A 27 -13.11 8.60 0.31
N VAL A 28 -12.54 9.52 1.09
CA VAL A 28 -11.12 9.84 1.01
C VAL A 28 -10.40 8.65 1.65
N ALA A 29 -9.92 7.75 0.80
CA ALA A 29 -8.93 6.78 1.22
C ALA A 29 -7.64 7.56 1.51
N ASP A 30 -7.51 8.03 2.75
CA ASP A 30 -6.27 8.62 3.21
C ASP A 30 -5.23 7.51 3.36
N ASN A 31 -4.06 7.77 2.80
CA ASN A 31 -2.93 6.86 2.82
C ASN A 31 -2.01 7.16 4.03
N GLY A 32 -2.25 8.25 4.79
CA GLY A 32 -1.59 8.51 6.08
C GLY A 32 -0.22 9.19 5.98
N GLY A 33 0.13 9.75 4.83
CA GLY A 33 1.43 10.39 4.61
C GLY A 33 1.46 11.82 5.12
N PHE A 34 1.56 12.02 6.44
CA PHE A 34 1.67 13.35 7.06
C PHE A 34 3.04 13.51 7.74
N ALA A 35 3.74 14.61 7.45
CA ALA A 35 4.98 15.00 8.12
C ALA A 35 5.03 16.50 8.34
N ASP A 36 5.48 16.90 9.53
CA ASP A 36 5.75 18.29 9.96
C ASP A 36 7.17 18.40 10.54
N ASP A 37 7.67 19.63 10.76
CA ASP A 37 8.91 19.92 11.50
C ASP A 37 10.15 19.09 11.08
N GLY A 38 10.43 19.03 9.78
CA GLY A 38 11.61 18.31 9.26
C GLY A 38 11.49 16.79 9.31
N SER A 39 10.29 16.27 9.55
CA SER A 39 9.99 14.84 9.54
C SER A 39 9.92 14.26 8.12
N ASN A 40 10.06 12.94 8.04
CA ASN A 40 9.95 12.20 6.80
C ASN A 40 8.71 11.32 6.86
N ALA A 41 7.75 11.53 5.95
CA ALA A 41 6.57 10.69 5.83
C ALA A 41 6.66 9.82 4.59
N GLY A 42 6.37 8.53 4.76
CA GLY A 42 6.29 7.58 3.67
C GLY A 42 5.08 6.70 3.84
N VAL A 43 4.36 6.48 2.74
CA VAL A 43 3.31 5.48 2.69
C VAL A 43 3.62 4.54 1.55
N ALA A 44 3.50 3.25 1.82
CA ALA A 44 3.33 2.28 0.76
C ALA A 44 2.07 1.45 1.05
N SER A 45 1.32 1.17 -0.01
CA SER A 45 0.07 0.41 0.06
C SER A 45 0.01 -0.60 -1.07
N ILE A 46 -0.62 -1.73 -0.80
CA ILE A 46 -0.91 -2.79 -1.76
C ILE A 46 -2.41 -2.98 -1.71
N VAL A 47 -3.07 -2.67 -2.82
CA VAL A 47 -4.50 -2.89 -2.99
C VAL A 47 -4.68 -3.92 -4.09
N GLY A 48 -5.21 -5.09 -3.74
CA GLY A 48 -5.45 -6.19 -4.67
C GLY A 48 -4.21 -7.00 -5.05
N SER A 49 -3.44 -7.50 -4.07
CA SER A 49 -2.34 -8.44 -4.33
C SER A 49 -2.78 -9.90 -4.34
N GLY A 50 -1.88 -10.76 -4.82
CA GLY A 50 -2.08 -12.20 -4.81
C GLY A 50 -2.63 -12.74 -6.11
N VAL A 51 -3.20 -13.93 -6.03
CA VAL A 51 -3.92 -14.60 -7.11
C VAL A 51 -5.42 -14.58 -6.83
N GLY A 52 -6.26 -14.48 -7.86
CA GLY A 52 -7.73 -14.51 -7.71
C GLY A 52 -8.36 -15.74 -8.36
N ARG A 53 -9.54 -16.15 -7.87
CA ARG A 53 -10.32 -17.32 -8.35
C ARG A 53 -9.49 -18.63 -8.26
N ASP A 54 -9.80 -19.60 -9.11
CA ASP A 54 -9.10 -20.88 -9.15
C ASP A 54 -7.70 -20.70 -9.76
N ASN A 55 -6.71 -20.39 -8.91
CA ASN A 55 -5.33 -20.26 -9.33
C ASN A 55 -4.43 -21.27 -8.59
N ASN A 56 -3.68 -22.04 -9.37
CA ASN A 56 -2.68 -23.01 -8.92
C ASN A 56 -1.24 -22.46 -9.00
N GLY A 57 -1.09 -21.13 -9.17
CA GLY A 57 0.14 -20.38 -9.37
C GLY A 57 0.68 -19.68 -8.12
N ASN A 58 1.93 -19.20 -8.17
CA ASN A 58 2.51 -18.35 -7.13
C ASN A 58 2.18 -16.88 -7.37
N ALA A 59 1.87 -16.14 -6.32
CA ALA A 59 1.91 -14.68 -6.33
C ALA A 59 2.87 -14.18 -5.27
N SER A 60 3.69 -13.21 -5.65
CA SER A 60 4.58 -12.51 -4.74
C SER A 60 4.41 -11.03 -4.93
N THR A 61 4.20 -10.32 -3.83
CA THR A 61 4.06 -8.88 -3.83
C THR A 61 5.01 -8.32 -2.79
N THR A 62 5.95 -7.50 -3.26
CA THR A 62 6.93 -6.86 -2.40
C THR A 62 6.61 -5.37 -2.35
N GLN A 63 6.37 -4.88 -1.15
CA GLN A 63 6.24 -3.46 -0.87
C GLN A 63 7.48 -2.98 -0.14
N GLN A 64 8.01 -1.83 -0.55
CA GLN A 64 9.14 -1.21 0.12
C GLN A 64 8.91 0.29 0.23
N ASN A 65 9.22 0.84 1.40
CA ASN A 65 9.14 2.26 1.69
C ASN A 65 10.35 2.65 2.55
N ALA A 66 11.24 3.50 2.03
CA ALA A 66 12.46 3.94 2.71
C ALA A 66 12.41 5.45 2.73
N VAL A 67 12.12 6.03 3.89
CA VAL A 67 11.86 7.46 4.00
C VAL A 67 12.64 8.02 5.18
N GLY A 68 13.39 9.07 4.92
CA GLY A 68 14.34 9.66 5.85
C GLY A 68 15.78 9.62 5.37
N SER A 69 16.60 10.49 5.95
CA SER A 69 18.01 10.58 5.62
C SER A 69 18.73 9.28 5.96
N GLY A 70 19.47 8.73 4.99
CA GLY A 70 20.14 7.44 5.13
C GLY A 70 19.23 6.22 4.98
N ALA A 71 17.95 6.40 4.64
CA ALA A 71 17.06 5.27 4.41
C ALA A 71 17.41 4.55 3.10
N ALA A 72 17.53 3.23 3.18
CA ALA A 72 17.73 2.36 2.02
C ALA A 72 16.90 1.11 2.20
N ASN A 73 16.37 0.60 1.10
CA ASN A 73 15.67 -0.67 1.07
C ASN A 73 16.35 -1.62 0.10
N GLN A 74 16.31 -2.90 0.45
CA GLN A 74 16.80 -4.00 -0.38
C GLN A 74 15.72 -5.08 -0.30
N SER A 75 15.24 -5.59 -1.43
CA SER A 75 14.38 -6.77 -1.46
C SER A 75 14.95 -7.81 -2.39
N ASN A 76 15.06 -9.04 -1.90
CA ASN A 76 15.31 -10.20 -2.74
C ASN A 76 14.10 -11.11 -2.61
N THR A 77 13.35 -11.23 -3.71
CA THR A 77 12.11 -11.99 -3.76
C THR A 77 12.21 -13.03 -4.85
N GLY A 78 11.66 -14.22 -4.60
CA GLY A 78 11.90 -15.41 -5.40
C GLY A 78 10.79 -16.40 -5.09
N GLN A 79 10.32 -17.05 -6.14
CA GLN A 79 9.13 -17.89 -6.12
C GLN A 79 9.39 -19.10 -7.00
N VAL A 80 9.05 -20.27 -6.51
CA VAL A 80 9.16 -21.53 -7.26
C VAL A 80 7.80 -22.20 -7.22
N ASN A 81 7.22 -22.48 -8.38
CA ASN A 81 6.01 -23.28 -8.50
C ASN A 81 6.31 -24.47 -9.43
N GLY A 82 6.26 -25.69 -8.88
CA GLY A 82 6.54 -26.92 -9.62
C GLY A 82 8.02 -27.16 -9.93
N ALA A 83 8.76 -27.73 -8.97
CA ALA A 83 10.03 -28.43 -9.20
C ALA A 83 10.45 -29.24 -7.95
N ALA A 84 11.00 -30.46 -8.12
CA ALA A 84 11.48 -31.31 -7.02
C ALA A 84 12.88 -30.91 -6.50
N TYR A 85 13.68 -30.19 -7.30
CA TYR A 85 15.01 -29.66 -6.93
C TYR A 85 15.23 -28.27 -7.54
N THR A 86 15.01 -27.20 -6.78
CA THR A 86 15.39 -25.83 -7.19
C THR A 86 16.27 -25.20 -6.13
N ALA A 87 17.52 -24.93 -6.51
CA ALA A 87 18.38 -24.07 -5.72
C ALA A 87 18.00 -22.62 -6.01
N LEU A 88 17.45 -21.93 -5.00
CA LEU A 88 17.10 -20.53 -5.09
C LEU A 88 18.00 -19.73 -4.15
N ASN A 89 18.72 -18.77 -4.71
CA ASN A 89 19.60 -17.89 -3.96
C ASN A 89 19.09 -16.46 -4.04
N GLN A 90 18.72 -15.92 -2.88
CA GLN A 90 18.27 -14.55 -2.67
C GLN A 90 19.30 -13.74 -1.86
N GLY A 91 20.57 -14.12 -1.89
CA GLY A 91 21.63 -13.38 -1.23
C GLY A 91 22.04 -12.12 -1.99
N ASN A 92 22.61 -11.16 -1.27
CA ASN A 92 23.19 -9.94 -1.84
C ASN A 92 24.69 -10.13 -2.21
N SER A 93 25.15 -11.38 -2.28
CA SER A 93 26.55 -11.76 -2.44
C SER A 93 26.73 -12.74 -3.59
N ASN A 94 27.93 -12.76 -4.18
CA ASN A 94 28.23 -13.64 -5.30
C ASN A 94 28.21 -15.11 -4.86
N THR A 95 27.43 -15.95 -5.54
CA THR A 95 27.30 -17.38 -5.19
C THR A 95 27.88 -18.23 -6.30
N ALA A 96 28.95 -18.96 -5.96
CA ALA A 96 29.56 -19.95 -6.84
C ALA A 96 28.87 -21.30 -6.63
N VAL A 97 28.19 -21.80 -7.66
CA VAL A 97 27.62 -23.15 -7.68
C VAL A 97 28.55 -24.05 -8.48
N SER A 98 29.16 -25.03 -7.81
CA SER A 98 30.00 -26.05 -8.43
C SER A 98 29.29 -27.39 -8.37
N PHE A 99 29.16 -28.05 -9.53
CA PHE A 99 28.61 -29.41 -9.61
C PHE A 99 29.76 -30.41 -9.72
N ALA A 100 29.82 -31.36 -8.78
CA ALA A 100 30.70 -32.51 -8.92
C ALA A 100 30.09 -33.52 -9.91
N PRO A 101 30.90 -34.22 -10.72
CA PRO A 101 30.40 -35.28 -11.60
C PRO A 101 29.65 -36.33 -10.78
N LEU A 102 28.42 -36.64 -11.17
CA LEU A 102 27.58 -37.59 -10.43
C LEU A 102 27.98 -39.05 -10.66
N PHE A 103 28.72 -39.36 -11.72
CA PHE A 103 29.30 -40.70 -11.96
C PHE A 103 30.67 -40.58 -12.65
N ARG A 104 31.55 -41.57 -12.39
CA ARG A 104 32.87 -41.73 -13.03
C ARG A 104 32.76 -42.57 -14.29
#